data_AF-A0A8B6F9R8-F1
#
_entry.id   AF-A0A8B6F9R8-F1
#
_cell.length_a   1.000
_cell.length_b   1.000
_cell.length_c   1.000
_cell.angle_alpha   90.00
_cell.angle_beta   90.00
_cell.angle_gamma   90.00
#
_symmetry.space_group_name_H-M   'P 1'
#
loop_
_entity.id
_entity.type
_entity.pdbx_description
1 polymer ?
#
loop_
_entity_poly.entity_id
_entity_poly.type
_entity_poly.pdbx_seq_one_letter_code
_entity_poly.pdbx_strand_id
1 'polypeptide(L)'
;MAQSLLSCFHGPQVESSFNIMNDIIDCKSGSINISTYNAIQNIKYSLKATEKTAVEYYKKKDVLHEKIDPHLCKNMKTACKQYKEELLKQKLINEEKKANLQIKSQEKTVSKRKAKELIEKAAKRARLGHITSASQKTKGH
;
A
#
# COMPACT_ATOMS: atom_id res chain seq x y z
N MET A 1 12.95 17.90 35.20
CA MET A 1 13.58 16.70 34.60
C MET A 1 12.83 15.38 34.87
N ALA A 2 11.74 15.36 35.65
CA ALA A 2 10.97 14.12 35.91
C ALA A 2 9.85 13.81 34.89
N GLN A 3 9.31 14.83 34.21
CA GLN A 3 8.19 14.64 33.27
C GLN A 3 8.58 13.93 31.96
N SER A 4 9.83 14.06 31.50
CA SER A 4 10.31 13.37 30.30
C SER A 4 10.55 11.87 30.53
N LEU A 5 10.89 11.45 31.75
CA LEU A 5 11.06 10.04 32.12
C LEU A 5 9.72 9.29 32.18
N LEU A 6 8.62 9.99 32.48
CA LEU A 6 7.25 9.45 32.41
C LEU A 6 6.67 9.44 30.98
N SER A 7 7.31 10.15 30.04
CA SER A 7 6.97 10.13 28.62
C SER A 7 7.56 8.92 27.88
N CYS A 8 8.28 8.03 28.57
CA CYS A 8 8.64 6.72 28.04
C CYS A 8 7.35 5.94 27.83
N PHE A 9 6.88 5.96 26.58
CA PHE A 9 5.56 5.55 26.15
C PHE A 9 5.36 4.03 26.34
N HIS A 10 4.62 3.63 27.38
CA HIS A 10 4.23 2.24 27.62
C HIS A 10 2.71 2.18 27.74
N GLY A 11 2.02 2.04 26.62
CA GLY A 11 0.56 1.87 26.62
C GLY A 11 -0.02 1.53 25.24
N PRO A 12 -1.20 0.87 25.21
CA PRO A 12 -1.84 0.28 24.01
C PRO A 12 -2.23 1.28 22.90
N GLN A 13 -1.95 2.57 23.08
CA GLN A 13 -2.33 3.64 22.16
C GLN A 13 -1.45 3.68 20.89
N VAL A 14 -0.20 3.21 20.97
CA VAL A 14 0.66 2.96 19.80
C VAL A 14 0.28 1.67 19.08
N GLU A 15 -0.07 0.60 19.80
CA GLU A 15 -0.49 -0.67 19.19
C GLU A 15 -1.82 -0.54 18.43
N SER A 16 -2.77 0.22 18.98
CA SER A 16 -4.03 0.54 18.29
C SER A 16 -3.81 1.30 16.98
N SER A 17 -2.78 2.15 16.91
CA SER A 17 -2.38 2.83 15.68
C SER A 17 -1.90 1.85 14.61
N PHE A 18 -1.08 0.87 14.99
CA PHE A 18 -0.61 -0.18 14.10
C PHE A 18 -1.75 -1.12 13.66
N ASN A 19 -2.73 -1.39 14.53
CA ASN A 19 -3.89 -2.20 14.15
C ASN A 19 -4.77 -1.47 13.10
N ILE A 20 -4.99 -0.16 13.26
CA ILE A 20 -5.66 0.68 12.26
C ILE A 20 -4.85 0.73 10.95
N MET A 21 -3.51 0.76 11.05
CA MET A 21 -2.64 0.70 9.87
C MET A 21 -2.86 -0.61 9.10
N ASN A 22 -2.96 -1.73 9.81
CA ASN A 22 -3.17 -3.05 9.22
C ASN A 22 -4.56 -3.16 8.55
N ASP A 23 -5.62 -2.67 9.20
CA ASP A 23 -6.98 -2.65 8.62
C ASP A 23 -7.09 -1.78 7.35
N ILE A 24 -6.38 -0.66 7.30
CA ILE A 24 -6.33 0.20 6.11
C ILE A 24 -5.60 -0.51 4.95
N ILE A 25 -4.56 -1.29 5.25
CA ILE A 25 -3.75 -2.00 4.26
C ILE A 25 -4.50 -3.22 3.67
N ASP A 26 -5.31 -3.95 4.46
CA ASP A 26 -5.79 -5.29 4.10
C ASP A 26 -7.10 -5.35 3.28
N CYS A 27 -7.74 -4.22 3.00
CA CYS A 27 -8.97 -4.19 2.21
C CYS A 27 -8.72 -4.25 0.69
N LYS A 28 -8.19 -5.36 0.16
CA LYS A 28 -8.08 -5.74 -1.28
C LYS A 28 -7.34 -4.81 -2.27
N SER A 29 -7.07 -3.54 -1.94
CA SER A 29 -6.29 -2.56 -2.71
C SER A 29 -5.97 -1.29 -1.88
N GLY A 30 -6.02 -1.37 -0.55
CA GLY A 30 -5.97 -0.23 0.38
C GLY A 30 -4.56 0.31 0.68
N SER A 31 -3.66 0.41 -0.30
CA SER A 31 -2.34 1.01 -0.03
C SER A 31 -2.46 2.53 0.11
N ILE A 32 -2.67 3.03 1.32
CA ILE A 32 -2.47 4.44 1.64
C ILE A 32 -0.96 4.70 1.75
N ASN A 33 -0.47 5.76 1.11
CA ASN A 33 0.93 6.15 1.25
C ASN A 33 1.23 6.46 2.73
N ILE A 34 2.35 5.96 3.24
CA ILE A 34 2.83 6.18 4.62
C ILE A 34 2.83 7.67 4.97
N SER A 35 3.19 8.56 4.03
CA SER A 35 3.13 10.01 4.25
C SER A 35 1.72 10.51 4.52
N THR A 36 0.74 10.00 3.79
CA THR A 36 -0.68 10.34 3.96
C THR A 36 -1.21 9.80 5.29
N TYR A 37 -0.82 8.59 5.66
CA TYR A 37 -1.17 8.00 6.96
C TYR A 37 -0.58 8.83 8.12
N ASN A 38 0.71 9.16 8.05
CA ASN A 38 1.38 9.97 9.06
C ASN A 38 0.70 11.34 9.23
N ALA A 39 0.30 11.99 8.12
CA ALA A 39 -0.45 13.24 8.19
C ALA A 39 -1.80 13.08 8.91
N ILE A 40 -2.57 12.02 8.62
CA ILE A 40 -3.85 11.74 9.29
C ILE A 40 -3.64 11.50 10.78
N GLN A 41 -2.62 10.71 11.16
CA GLN A 41 -2.32 10.45 12.56
C GLN A 41 -1.94 11.72 13.31
N ASN A 42 -1.04 12.54 12.75
CA ASN A 42 -0.63 13.79 13.38
C ASN A 42 -1.84 14.68 13.65
N ILE A 43 -2.72 14.85 12.66
CA ILE A 43 -3.95 15.64 12.85
C ILE A 43 -4.85 15.01 13.92
N LYS A 44 -5.08 13.70 13.88
CA LYS A 44 -5.92 12.98 14.85
C LYS A 44 -5.42 13.16 16.28
N TYR A 45 -4.12 13.01 16.49
CA TYR A 45 -3.51 13.12 17.81
C TYR A 45 -3.40 14.57 18.27
N SER A 46 -3.11 15.53 17.38
CA SER A 46 -3.15 16.96 17.70
C SER A 46 -4.55 17.41 18.15
N LEU A 47 -5.60 16.97 17.46
CA LEU A 47 -6.98 17.27 17.87
C LEU A 47 -7.33 16.60 19.20
N LYS A 48 -6.93 15.32 19.39
CA LYS A 48 -7.14 14.61 20.66
C LYS A 48 -6.42 15.28 21.83
N ALA A 49 -5.18 15.73 21.63
CA ALA A 49 -4.39 16.39 22.67
C ALA A 49 -4.92 17.77 23.05
N THR A 50 -5.62 18.45 22.13
CA THR A 50 -6.21 19.77 22.38
C THR A 50 -7.68 19.72 22.77
N GLU A 51 -8.29 18.53 22.79
CA GLU A 51 -9.70 18.29 23.12
C GLU A 51 -10.68 19.18 22.35
N LYS A 52 -10.27 19.60 21.13
CA LYS A 52 -11.05 20.47 20.25
C LYS A 52 -11.52 19.72 19.03
N THR A 53 -12.68 20.11 18.55
CA THR A 53 -13.13 19.66 17.22
C THR A 53 -12.23 20.27 16.13
N ALA A 54 -12.16 19.62 14.97
CA ALA A 54 -11.39 20.16 13.84
C ALA A 54 -11.85 21.58 13.45
N VAL A 55 -13.16 21.84 13.54
CA VAL A 55 -13.72 23.16 13.26
C VAL A 55 -13.17 24.18 14.24
N GLU A 56 -13.20 23.92 15.54
CA GLU A 56 -12.68 24.83 16.56
C GLU A 56 -11.16 25.02 16.49
N TYR A 57 -10.43 23.95 16.15
CA TYR A 57 -8.98 23.99 16.05
C TYR A 57 -8.50 24.83 14.87
N TYR A 58 -9.18 24.74 13.72
CA TYR A 58 -8.82 25.45 12.50
C TYR A 58 -9.64 26.74 12.26
N LYS A 59 -10.56 27.08 13.17
CA LYS A 59 -11.37 28.30 13.08
C LYS A 59 -10.47 29.53 13.20
N LYS A 60 -10.51 30.37 12.17
CA LYS A 60 -9.93 31.71 12.19
C LYS A 60 -10.64 32.58 13.24
N LYS A 61 -9.88 33.41 13.95
CA LYS A 61 -10.46 34.34 14.94
C LYS A 61 -11.18 35.49 14.25
N ASP A 62 -10.60 35.99 13.15
CA ASP A 62 -11.22 36.98 12.28
C ASP A 62 -11.13 36.51 10.83
N VAL A 63 -12.26 36.12 10.26
CA VAL A 63 -12.31 35.53 8.91
C VAL A 63 -11.94 36.57 7.83
N LEU A 64 -12.23 37.86 8.05
CA LEU A 64 -12.05 38.90 7.04
C LEU A 64 -10.64 39.51 7.05
N HIS A 65 -10.03 39.68 8.22
CA HIS A 65 -8.77 40.42 8.33
C HIS A 65 -7.54 39.53 8.60
N GLU A 66 -7.74 38.25 8.92
CA GLU A 66 -6.63 37.35 9.23
C GLU A 66 -5.92 36.91 7.95
N LYS A 67 -4.64 37.30 7.84
CA LYS A 67 -3.77 37.01 6.70
C LYS A 67 -3.78 35.51 6.39
N ILE A 68 -4.04 35.18 5.14
CA ILE A 68 -3.92 33.81 4.64
C ILE A 68 -2.43 33.53 4.44
N ASP A 69 -1.96 32.35 4.85
CA ASP A 69 -0.61 31.89 4.55
C ASP A 69 -0.40 31.75 3.02
N PRO A 70 0.46 32.58 2.41
CA PRO A 70 0.74 32.50 0.98
C PRO A 70 1.36 31.15 0.59
N HIS A 71 2.07 30.50 1.51
CA HIS A 71 2.71 29.21 1.27
C HIS A 71 1.67 28.11 1.15
N LEU A 72 0.68 28.08 2.04
CA LEU A 72 -0.48 27.20 1.92
C LEU A 72 -1.18 27.37 0.57
N CYS A 73 -1.44 28.61 0.13
CA CYS A 73 -2.05 28.86 -1.17
C CYS A 73 -1.21 28.33 -2.33
N LYS A 74 0.11 28.54 -2.28
CA LYS A 74 1.03 28.01 -3.29
C LYS A 74 0.99 26.47 -3.30
N ASN A 75 1.09 25.84 -2.13
CA ASN A 75 1.07 24.40 -1.99
C ASN A 75 -0.22 23.79 -2.50
N MET A 76 -1.39 24.37 -2.19
CA MET A 76 -2.67 23.90 -2.72
C MET A 76 -2.73 23.98 -4.25
N LYS A 77 -2.21 25.08 -4.84
CA LYS A 77 -2.17 25.25 -6.30
C LYS A 77 -1.21 24.26 -6.98
N THR A 78 -0.08 23.95 -6.35
CA THR A 78 0.96 23.09 -6.96
C THR A 78 0.85 21.62 -6.62
N ALA A 79 0.08 21.26 -5.58
CA ALA A 79 0.03 19.89 -5.03
C ALA A 79 -0.29 18.83 -6.09
N CYS A 80 -1.27 19.09 -6.97
CA CYS A 80 -1.64 18.14 -8.02
C CYS A 80 -0.49 17.89 -9.01
N LYS A 81 0.20 18.97 -9.42
CA LYS A 81 1.34 18.87 -10.34
C LYS A 81 2.50 18.11 -9.67
N GLN A 82 2.86 18.50 -8.44
CA GLN A 82 3.92 17.86 -7.66
C GLN A 82 3.65 16.38 -7.42
N TYR A 83 2.40 16.01 -7.12
CA TYR A 83 2.01 14.62 -6.94
C TYR A 83 2.18 13.78 -8.21
N LYS A 84 1.80 14.32 -9.38
CA LYS A 84 1.99 13.63 -10.66
C LYS A 84 3.48 13.43 -10.99
N GLU A 85 4.30 14.45 -10.74
CA GLU A 85 5.75 14.36 -10.93
C GLU A 85 6.39 13.31 -10.00
N GLU A 86 6.00 13.28 -8.73
CA GLU A 86 6.46 12.29 -7.76
C GLU A 86 6.06 10.87 -8.19
N LEU A 87 4.83 10.69 -8.65
CA LEU A 87 4.34 9.40 -9.13
C LEU A 87 5.14 8.89 -10.34
N LEU A 88 5.56 9.79 -11.24
CA LEU A 88 6.42 9.44 -12.37
C LEU A 88 7.82 9.05 -11.90
N LYS A 89 8.42 9.82 -10.97
CA LYS A 89 9.74 9.49 -10.39
C LYS A 89 9.73 8.12 -9.70
N GLN A 90 8.70 7.83 -8.91
CA GLN A 90 8.55 6.54 -8.23
C GLN A 90 8.43 5.38 -9.22
N LYS A 91 7.75 5.56 -10.37
CA LYS A 91 7.71 4.55 -11.43
C LYS A 91 9.10 4.26 -11.99
N LEU A 92 9.85 5.30 -12.34
CA LEU A 92 11.22 5.16 -12.86
C LEU A 92 12.14 4.44 -11.86
N ILE A 93 12.12 4.85 -10.59
CA ILE A 93 12.90 4.21 -9.52
C ILE A 93 12.50 2.74 -9.36
N ASN A 94 11.21 2.42 -9.45
CA ASN A 94 10.74 1.03 -9.35
C ASN A 94 11.13 0.19 -10.58
N GLU A 95 11.15 0.77 -11.77
CA GLU A 95 11.62 0.11 -12.99
C GLU A 95 13.13 -0.15 -12.93
N GLU A 96 13.91 0.82 -12.47
CA GLU A 96 15.35 0.70 -12.25
C GLU A 96 15.66 -0.36 -11.18
N LYS A 97 14.95 -0.35 -10.05
CA LYS A 97 15.07 -1.40 -9.01
C LYS A 97 14.75 -2.78 -9.57
N LYS A 98 13.72 -2.93 -10.40
CA LYS A 98 13.38 -4.21 -11.03
C LYS A 98 14.46 -4.68 -12.01
N ALA A 99 15.05 -3.76 -12.76
CA ALA A 99 16.15 -4.05 -13.67
C ALA A 99 17.41 -4.49 -12.90
N ASN A 100 17.77 -3.75 -11.83
CA ASN A 100 18.94 -4.04 -10.99
C ASN A 100 18.83 -5.39 -10.25
N LEU A 101 17.62 -5.78 -9.86
CA LEU A 101 17.37 -7.06 -9.18
C LEU A 101 17.31 -8.26 -10.15
N GLN A 102 17.51 -8.06 -11.46
CA GLN A 102 17.30 -9.08 -12.50
C GLN A 102 16.02 -9.90 -12.28
N ILE A 103 14.96 -9.25 -11.80
CA ILE A 103 13.66 -9.87 -11.71
C ILE A 103 13.17 -9.95 -13.16
N LYS A 104 13.59 -11.00 -13.88
CA LYS A 104 12.82 -11.56 -14.99
C LYS A 104 11.43 -11.65 -14.42
N SER A 105 10.53 -10.78 -14.90
CA SER A 105 9.14 -10.65 -14.48
C SER A 105 8.73 -11.90 -13.75
N GLN A 106 8.74 -11.88 -12.39
CA GLN A 106 8.41 -13.05 -11.58
C GLN A 106 7.25 -13.71 -12.30
N GLU A 107 7.44 -14.96 -12.76
CA GLU A 107 6.36 -15.75 -13.32
C GLU A 107 5.16 -15.45 -12.45
N LYS A 108 4.18 -14.72 -13.00
CA LYS A 108 3.05 -14.20 -12.22
C LYS A 108 2.57 -15.39 -11.41
N THR A 109 2.69 -15.33 -10.09
CA THR A 109 2.31 -16.45 -9.23
C THR A 109 0.90 -16.81 -9.64
N VAL A 110 0.77 -17.98 -10.24
CA VAL A 110 -0.42 -18.28 -11.01
C VAL A 110 -1.55 -18.36 -9.99
N SER A 111 -2.63 -17.61 -10.18
CA SER A 111 -3.77 -17.66 -9.25
C SER A 111 -4.13 -19.13 -8.97
N LYS A 112 -4.52 -19.45 -7.72
CA LYS A 112 -4.80 -20.83 -7.28
C LYS A 112 -5.68 -21.63 -8.27
N ARG A 113 -6.61 -20.94 -8.93
CA ARG A 113 -7.49 -21.50 -9.98
C ARG A 113 -6.70 -21.93 -11.22
N LYS A 114 -5.91 -21.03 -11.81
CA LYS A 114 -5.08 -21.33 -12.99
C LYS A 114 -4.00 -22.38 -12.67
N ALA A 115 -3.46 -22.40 -11.45
CA ALA A 115 -2.52 -23.45 -11.03
C ALA A 115 -3.17 -24.84 -11.06
N LYS A 116 -4.40 -24.97 -10.53
CA LYS A 116 -5.19 -26.22 -10.62
C LYS A 116 -5.48 -26.63 -12.06
N GLU A 117 -5.87 -25.69 -12.92
CA GLU A 117 -6.15 -25.97 -14.34
C GLU A 117 -4.91 -26.46 -15.09
N LEU A 118 -3.72 -25.92 -14.79
CA LEU A 118 -2.45 -26.36 -15.37
C LEU A 118 -2.10 -27.79 -14.95
N ILE A 119 -2.27 -28.11 -13.66
CA ILE A 119 -2.05 -29.46 -13.13
C ILE A 119 -3.00 -30.46 -13.80
N GLU A 120 -4.29 -30.11 -13.93
CA GLU A 120 -5.27 -30.99 -14.56
C GLU A 120 -4.99 -31.22 -16.05
N LYS A 121 -4.58 -30.16 -16.78
CA LYS A 121 -4.15 -30.27 -18.18
C LYS A 121 -2.90 -31.14 -18.35
N ALA A 122 -1.92 -30.99 -17.46
CA ALA A 122 -0.71 -31.81 -17.47
C ALA A 122 -1.05 -33.30 -17.20
N ALA A 123 -1.90 -33.58 -16.21
CA ALA A 123 -2.36 -34.92 -15.90
C ALA A 123 -3.13 -35.57 -17.08
N LYS A 124 -4.01 -34.80 -17.76
CA LYS A 124 -4.72 -35.26 -18.97
C LYS A 124 -3.74 -35.60 -20.10
N ARG A 125 -2.73 -34.75 -20.35
CA ARG A 125 -1.69 -35.03 -21.37
C ARG A 125 -0.87 -36.28 -21.05
N ALA A 126 -0.47 -36.46 -19.79
CA ALA A 126 0.28 -37.64 -19.38
C ALA A 126 -0.53 -38.95 -19.58
N ARG A 127 -1.83 -38.93 -19.25
CA ARG A 127 -2.72 -40.08 -19.48
C ARG A 127 -2.87 -40.42 -20.96
N LEU A 128 -3.11 -39.41 -21.81
CA LEU A 128 -3.21 -39.60 -23.25
C LEU A 128 -1.91 -40.17 -23.83
N GLY A 129 -0.76 -39.64 -23.41
CA GLY A 129 0.56 -40.16 -23.77
C GLY A 129 0.73 -41.64 -23.41
N HIS A 130 0.37 -42.03 -22.19
CA HIS A 130 0.45 -43.43 -21.77
C HIS A 130 -0.45 -44.36 -22.59
N ILE A 131 -1.67 -43.92 -22.92
CA ILE A 131 -2.61 -44.70 -23.75
C ILE A 131 -2.05 -44.87 -25.17
N THR A 132 -1.49 -43.81 -25.77
CA THR A 132 -0.87 -43.89 -27.10
C THR A 132 0.34 -44.82 -27.13
N SER A 133 1.18 -44.79 -26.09
CA SER A 133 2.36 -45.67 -25.97
C SER A 133 1.95 -47.14 -25.77
N ALA A 134 0.88 -47.39 -25.00
CA ALA A 134 0.33 -48.73 -24.80
C ALA A 134 -0.32 -49.29 -26.08
N SER A 135 -0.98 -48.44 -26.88
CA SER A 135 -1.55 -48.83 -28.18
C SER A 135 -0.49 -49.14 -29.25
N GLN A 136 0.71 -48.55 -29.16
CA GLN A 136 1.81 -48.85 -30.09
C GLN A 136 2.51 -50.17 -29.76
N LYS A 137 2.63 -50.53 -28.47
CA LYS A 137 3.19 -51.83 -28.04
C LYS A 137 2.31 -53.04 -28.39
N THR A 138 1.01 -52.85 -28.56
CA THR A 138 0.05 -53.93 -28.87
C THR A 138 -0.13 -54.21 -30.36
N LYS A 139 0.39 -53.34 -31.25
CA LYS A 139 0.34 -53.51 -32.72
C LYS A 139 1.66 -54.01 -33.34
N GLY A 140 2.68 -54.25 -32.50
CA GLY A 140 3.98 -54.79 -32.91
C GLY A 140 4.13 -56.25 -32.53
N HIS A 141 3.26 -57.12 -33.06
CA HIS A 141 3.46 -58.57 -33.13
C HIS A 141 2.83 -59.07 -34.43
#